data_AF-A0CXT1-F1
#
_entry.id   AF-A0CXT1-F1
#
_cell.length_a   1.000
_cell.length_b   1.000
_cell.length_c   1.000
_cell.angle_alpha   90.00
_cell.angle_beta   90.00
_cell.angle_gamma   90.00
#
_symmetry.space_group_name_H-M   'P 1'
#
loop_
_entity.id
_entity.type
_entity.pdbx_description
1 polymer ?
#
loop_
_entity_poly.entity_id
_entity_poly.type
_entity_poly.pdbx_seq_one_letter_code
_entity_poly.pdbx_strand_id
1 'polypeptide(L)'
;MKDTTSNQNPIRLRQKKSILEVVFGFPFKIIKFFLQKHIDVLIFILNILYRLYRLKSNKKKITNSEIKKGTLVEEDIQKQKPQKYQQLLNKKFQDKQQSQYSKSKQQEQQQTNESDQNQDHQNKNHIQENNDESKILQIDLKQQFIPQVNQVKEENYQAERQVETSQQNSINQQKQEIQEQQQEEIVKVNVEVQEQQQEEIVKVQEQQQEEIVKVNVEVQLEDSSSNKLDQQQQQEEPAQMEQQEIIGDQNVENVVNVPEFIERYQYLKEDDVDLLNQIANKSYKGRQVGNQFKYFIGEVENIQGTIKQYFGRNQNKFSKQIKQLKKEIIGHINIRGDGNCFYTSFLYQYLSILLRDEQRKNQFINEVEQLSAKIKYQNIEIKENKKIVQEFIWQFQQLKTKEELLKQMRDPDYLFYLLTILVFRRYFAHIFHNSQEFKELGDLNITKDLLTWEQECNNNETLIRTIVEHFKLHIILYYIDLQNSSYERKEYLPKNNEGVKVEKIFLLLCPGHYQIALPA
;
A
#
# COMPACT_ATOMS: atom_id res chain seq x y z
N MET A 1 -63.58 6.39 -52.56
CA MET A 1 -62.98 7.48 -53.34
C MET A 1 -62.08 8.24 -52.37
N LYS A 2 -60.75 8.00 -52.43
CA LYS A 2 -59.71 8.94 -52.94
C LYS A 2 -59.64 10.23 -52.10
N ASP A 3 -58.55 10.68 -51.47
CA ASP A 3 -57.12 10.52 -51.78
C ASP A 3 -56.21 10.67 -50.55
N THR A 4 -55.02 10.12 -50.73
CA THR A 4 -53.77 10.13 -49.95
C THR A 4 -53.17 11.53 -49.70
N THR A 5 -52.57 11.74 -48.52
CA THR A 5 -51.66 12.87 -48.24
C THR A 5 -50.25 12.38 -47.83
N SER A 6 -49.25 13.00 -48.46
CA SER A 6 -47.79 12.80 -48.38
C SER A 6 -47.19 13.36 -47.08
N ASN A 7 -46.22 12.73 -46.42
CA ASN A 7 -44.79 12.54 -46.72
C ASN A 7 -43.98 13.85 -46.89
N GLN A 8 -43.38 14.35 -45.80
CA GLN A 8 -42.31 15.36 -45.81
C GLN A 8 -41.13 14.93 -44.91
N ASN A 9 -39.95 14.87 -45.53
CA ASN A 9 -38.64 14.60 -44.92
C ASN A 9 -38.07 15.85 -44.20
N PRO A 10 -37.31 15.69 -43.10
CA PRO A 10 -36.59 16.79 -42.49
C PRO A 10 -35.26 17.07 -43.21
N ILE A 11 -35.07 18.33 -43.59
CA ILE A 11 -33.86 18.88 -44.22
C ILE A 11 -32.74 18.96 -43.18
N ARG A 12 -31.66 18.21 -43.39
CA ARG A 12 -30.40 18.33 -42.62
C ARG A 12 -29.64 19.59 -43.05
N LEU A 13 -29.59 20.59 -42.17
CA LEU A 13 -28.66 21.73 -42.25
C LEU A 13 -27.23 21.24 -42.00
N ARG A 14 -26.45 21.05 -43.06
CA ARG A 14 -24.99 20.88 -42.99
C ARG A 14 -24.35 22.24 -42.68
N GLN A 15 -23.80 22.38 -41.47
CA GLN A 15 -22.93 23.51 -41.11
C GLN A 15 -21.69 23.50 -42.01
N LYS A 16 -21.52 24.55 -42.80
CA LYS A 16 -20.28 24.83 -43.53
C LYS A 16 -19.21 25.23 -42.50
N LYS A 17 -18.39 24.27 -42.05
CA LYS A 17 -17.10 24.60 -41.42
C LYS A 17 -16.27 25.38 -42.42
N SER A 18 -15.78 26.55 -42.01
CA SER A 18 -15.04 27.44 -42.89
C SER A 18 -13.75 26.75 -43.33
N ILE A 19 -13.40 26.89 -44.61
CA ILE A 19 -12.18 26.33 -45.20
C ILE A 19 -10.92 26.82 -44.44
N LEU A 20 -10.99 27.94 -43.73
CA LEU A 20 -9.93 28.42 -42.85
C LEU A 20 -9.63 27.48 -41.67
N GLU A 21 -10.61 26.79 -41.08
CA GLU A 21 -10.37 25.90 -39.93
C GLU A 21 -9.63 24.61 -40.32
N VAL A 22 -9.83 24.13 -41.55
CA VAL A 22 -9.19 22.91 -42.05
C VAL A 22 -7.74 23.19 -42.46
N VAL A 23 -7.49 24.35 -43.09
CA VAL A 23 -6.16 24.69 -43.61
C VAL A 23 -5.22 25.19 -42.50
N PHE A 24 -5.71 25.94 -41.51
CA PHE A 24 -4.86 26.48 -40.43
C PHE A 24 -4.94 25.70 -39.11
N GLY A 25 -5.96 24.88 -38.89
CA GLY A 25 -6.15 24.18 -37.60
C GLY A 25 -5.16 23.04 -37.35
N PHE A 26 -4.69 22.37 -38.40
CA PHE A 26 -3.76 21.24 -38.28
C PHE A 26 -2.31 21.67 -37.94
N PRO A 27 -1.70 22.65 -38.65
CA PRO A 27 -0.35 23.10 -38.30
C PRO A 27 -0.31 23.78 -36.92
N PHE A 28 -1.37 24.46 -36.48
CA PHE A 28 -1.42 25.09 -35.17
C PHE A 28 -1.46 24.07 -34.01
N LYS A 29 -2.12 22.93 -34.20
CA LYS A 29 -2.12 21.83 -33.22
C LYS A 29 -0.76 21.17 -33.09
N ILE A 30 -0.05 20.99 -34.20
CA ILE A 30 1.32 20.43 -34.21
C ILE A 30 2.28 21.40 -33.51
N ILE A 31 2.25 22.70 -33.85
CA ILE A 31 3.10 23.71 -33.21
C ILE A 31 2.80 23.80 -31.70
N LYS A 32 1.52 23.76 -31.30
CA LYS A 32 1.13 23.75 -29.89
C LYS A 32 1.64 22.51 -29.15
N PHE A 33 1.59 21.34 -29.79
CA PHE A 33 2.11 20.09 -29.23
C PHE A 33 3.63 20.12 -29.04
N PHE A 34 4.37 20.61 -30.04
CA PHE A 34 5.83 20.78 -29.94
C PHE A 34 6.22 21.79 -28.86
N LEU A 35 5.53 22.95 -28.81
CA LEU A 35 5.77 23.95 -27.76
C LEU A 35 5.47 23.39 -26.36
N GLN A 36 4.40 22.60 -26.21
CA GLN A 36 4.08 21.97 -24.93
C GLN A 36 5.16 20.97 -24.50
N LYS A 37 5.63 20.09 -25.40
CA LYS A 37 6.74 19.17 -25.10
C LYS A 37 8.01 19.91 -24.70
N HIS A 38 8.35 21.01 -25.37
CA HIS A 38 9.53 21.79 -25.01
C HIS A 38 9.37 22.50 -23.65
N ILE A 39 8.17 22.98 -23.32
CA ILE A 39 7.86 23.54 -22.00
C ILE A 39 8.00 22.47 -20.91
N ASP A 40 7.50 21.25 -21.14
CA ASP A 40 7.57 20.18 -20.15
C ASP A 40 9.02 19.72 -19.90
N VAL A 41 9.84 19.65 -20.96
CA VAL A 41 11.29 19.40 -20.84
C VAL A 41 11.99 20.54 -20.09
N LEU A 42 11.61 21.80 -20.35
CA LEU A 42 12.18 22.95 -19.65
C LEU A 42 11.82 22.95 -18.16
N ILE A 43 10.57 22.61 -17.80
CA ILE A 43 10.12 22.44 -16.42
C ILE A 43 10.89 21.31 -15.72
N PHE A 44 11.12 20.20 -16.42
CA PHE A 44 11.92 19.08 -15.90
C PHE A 44 13.37 19.50 -15.62
N ILE A 45 14.01 20.20 -16.56
CA ILE A 45 15.37 20.72 -16.39
C ILE A 45 15.44 21.72 -15.22
N LEU A 46 14.48 22.64 -15.12
CA LEU A 46 14.41 23.61 -14.01
C LEU A 46 14.23 22.91 -12.65
N ASN A 47 13.44 21.83 -12.58
CA ASN A 47 13.29 21.02 -11.36
C ASN A 47 14.60 20.32 -10.96
N ILE A 48 15.36 19.80 -11.92
CA ILE A 48 16.69 19.22 -11.66
C ILE A 48 17.65 20.30 -11.15
N LEU A 49 17.73 21.43 -11.83
CA LEU A 49 18.58 22.56 -11.43
C LEU A 49 18.21 23.08 -10.03
N TYR A 50 16.92 23.17 -9.71
CA TYR A 50 16.45 23.55 -8.38
C TYR A 50 16.87 22.54 -7.29
N ARG A 51 16.76 21.23 -7.57
CA ARG A 51 17.24 20.18 -6.66
C ARG A 51 18.75 20.27 -6.43
N LEU A 52 19.53 20.46 -7.48
CA LEU A 52 20.99 20.63 -7.40
C LEU A 52 21.37 21.90 -6.62
N TYR A 53 20.70 23.02 -6.87
CA TYR A 53 20.88 24.25 -6.11
C TYR A 53 20.59 24.05 -4.61
N ARG A 54 19.50 23.37 -4.27
CA ARG A 54 19.12 23.06 -2.89
C ARG A 54 20.16 22.19 -2.18
N LEU A 55 20.71 21.19 -2.87
CA LEU A 55 21.79 20.35 -2.34
C LEU A 55 23.06 21.16 -2.07
N LYS A 56 23.42 22.08 -2.98
CA LYS A 56 24.59 22.96 -2.82
C LYS A 56 24.40 23.99 -1.69
N SER A 57 23.19 24.54 -1.54
CA SER A 57 22.83 25.46 -0.45
C SER A 57 22.87 24.78 0.92
N ASN A 58 22.41 23.52 1.00
CA ASN A 58 22.48 22.73 2.24
C ASN A 58 23.91 22.38 2.63
N LYS A 59 24.79 22.03 1.67
CA LYS A 59 26.23 21.83 1.96
C LYS A 59 26.86 23.10 2.52
N LYS A 60 26.55 24.28 1.96
CA LYS A 60 27.09 25.58 2.43
C LYS A 60 26.62 25.95 3.84
N LYS A 61 25.40 25.55 4.23
CA LYS A 61 24.88 25.73 5.60
C LYS A 61 25.55 24.81 6.62
N ILE A 62 25.92 23.59 6.24
CA ILE A 62 26.59 22.65 7.14
C ILE A 62 28.01 23.14 7.45
N THR A 63 28.79 23.52 6.42
CA THR A 63 30.14 24.08 6.61
C THR A 63 30.15 25.41 7.37
N ASN A 64 29.13 26.25 7.23
CA ASN A 64 29.05 27.50 8.00
C ASN A 64 28.55 27.32 9.44
N SER A 65 27.84 26.21 9.74
CA SER A 65 27.35 25.92 11.09
C SER A 65 28.40 25.25 11.99
N GLU A 66 29.41 24.62 11.41
CA GLU A 66 30.53 24.02 12.13
C GLU A 66 31.64 25.04 12.44
N ILE A 67 31.74 26.14 11.67
CA ILE A 67 32.72 27.21 11.92
C ILE A 67 32.24 28.22 12.98
N LYS A 68 30.94 28.29 13.29
CA LYS A 68 30.36 29.29 14.22
C LYS A 68 30.03 28.79 15.63
N LYS A 69 30.53 27.62 16.05
CA LYS A 69 30.35 27.10 17.43
C LYS A 69 31.52 27.39 18.38
N GLY A 70 32.18 28.52 18.18
CA GLY A 70 33.01 29.17 19.19
C GLY A 70 32.55 30.63 19.35
N THR A 71 32.48 31.11 20.59
CA THR A 71 32.21 32.49 21.06
C THR A 71 30.75 32.93 21.31
N LEU A 72 30.37 32.85 22.60
CA LEU A 72 29.59 33.72 23.50
C LEU A 72 28.74 34.93 23.00
N VAL A 73 27.57 35.04 23.66
CA VAL A 73 26.86 36.23 24.24
C VAL A 73 25.88 37.06 23.39
N GLU A 74 24.66 37.17 23.97
CA GLU A 74 23.57 38.18 23.91
C GLU A 74 23.21 38.91 22.60
N GLU A 75 21.92 38.87 22.23
CA GLU A 75 21.03 40.03 22.39
C GLU A 75 19.55 39.67 22.10
N ASP A 76 18.71 40.13 23.02
CA ASP A 76 17.27 40.26 22.92
C ASP A 76 16.90 41.51 22.11
N ILE A 77 15.59 41.69 21.83
CA ILE A 77 14.94 42.85 21.16
C ILE A 77 14.75 42.67 19.64
N GLN A 78 13.67 41.97 19.28
CA GLN A 78 12.70 42.41 18.26
C GLN A 78 11.62 41.33 18.09
N LYS A 79 10.53 41.36 18.88
CA LYS A 79 9.34 40.54 18.59
C LYS A 79 8.01 40.90 19.29
N GLN A 80 7.84 42.09 19.85
CA GLN A 80 6.60 42.42 20.61
C GLN A 80 5.46 43.08 19.81
N LYS A 81 5.58 43.34 18.51
CA LYS A 81 4.47 43.97 17.75
C LYS A 81 3.36 43.03 17.21
N PRO A 82 3.57 41.73 16.91
CA PRO A 82 2.48 40.88 16.39
C PRO A 82 1.53 40.32 17.46
N GLN A 83 1.99 40.15 18.71
CA GLN A 83 1.22 39.45 19.75
C GLN A 83 0.02 40.24 20.27
N LYS A 84 0.11 41.58 20.32
CA LYS A 84 -0.97 42.43 20.82
C LYS A 84 -2.17 42.47 19.85
N TYR A 85 -1.93 42.34 18.55
CA TYR A 85 -3.00 42.31 17.53
C TYR A 85 -3.74 40.97 17.52
N GLN A 86 -3.02 39.85 17.69
CA GLN A 86 -3.62 38.51 17.83
C GLN A 86 -4.44 38.36 19.13
N GLN A 87 -4.00 38.97 20.22
CA GLN A 87 -4.76 38.98 21.47
C GLN A 87 -6.06 39.79 21.35
N LEU A 88 -6.05 40.91 20.63
CA LEU A 88 -7.25 41.72 20.36
C LEU A 88 -8.26 41.00 19.46
N LEU A 89 -7.79 40.25 18.46
CA LEU A 89 -8.64 39.43 17.58
C LEU A 89 -9.29 38.26 18.33
N ASN A 90 -8.53 37.57 19.18
CA ASN A 90 -9.04 36.46 19.99
C ASN A 90 -10.06 36.93 21.04
N LYS A 91 -9.84 38.11 21.64
CA LYS A 91 -10.79 38.71 22.58
C LYS A 91 -12.12 39.06 21.92
N LYS A 92 -12.10 39.71 20.74
CA LYS A 92 -13.33 40.00 19.97
C LYS A 92 -14.10 38.75 19.57
N PHE A 93 -13.42 37.64 19.28
CA PHE A 93 -14.06 36.38 18.92
C PHE A 93 -14.72 35.70 20.13
N GLN A 94 -14.06 35.71 21.29
CA GLN A 94 -14.62 35.20 22.54
C GLN A 94 -15.81 36.01 23.03
N ASP A 95 -15.74 37.35 22.97
CA ASP A 95 -16.84 38.23 23.36
C ASP A 95 -18.09 38.00 22.48
N LYS A 96 -17.90 37.67 21.20
CA LYS A 96 -19.00 37.36 20.27
C LYS A 96 -19.64 35.99 20.56
N GLN A 97 -18.85 34.98 20.93
CA GLN A 97 -19.38 33.67 21.32
C GLN A 97 -20.10 33.72 22.67
N GLN A 98 -19.56 34.43 23.67
CA GLN A 98 -20.24 34.64 24.95
C GLN A 98 -21.53 35.45 24.79
N SER A 99 -21.54 36.46 23.90
CA SER A 99 -22.77 37.20 23.59
C SER A 99 -23.87 36.31 22.98
N GLN A 100 -23.53 35.35 22.13
CA GLN A 100 -24.50 34.43 21.53
C GLN A 100 -25.02 33.40 22.53
N TYR A 101 -24.16 32.88 23.40
CA TYR A 101 -24.53 31.91 24.43
C TYR A 101 -25.41 32.54 25.53
N SER A 102 -25.12 33.78 25.93
CA SER A 102 -25.95 34.51 26.91
C SER A 102 -27.35 34.83 26.37
N LYS A 103 -27.49 35.07 25.05
CA LYS A 103 -28.79 35.30 24.41
C LYS A 103 -29.65 34.04 24.33
N SER A 104 -29.07 32.86 24.07
CA SER A 104 -29.84 31.60 24.06
C SER A 104 -30.30 31.22 25.47
N LYS A 105 -29.44 31.44 26.48
CA LYS A 105 -29.75 31.12 27.88
C LYS A 105 -30.81 32.04 28.50
N GLN A 106 -30.87 33.31 28.08
CA GLN A 106 -31.95 34.23 28.47
C GLN A 106 -33.29 33.88 27.80
N GLN A 107 -33.29 33.31 26.58
CA GLN A 107 -34.52 32.84 25.95
C GLN A 107 -35.07 31.57 26.60
N GLU A 108 -34.21 30.65 27.04
CA GLU A 108 -34.62 29.47 27.83
C GLU A 108 -35.14 29.83 29.23
N GLN A 109 -34.57 30.85 29.88
CA GLN A 109 -35.03 31.33 31.19
C GLN A 109 -36.31 32.17 31.14
N GLN A 110 -36.64 32.77 30.00
CA GLN A 110 -37.92 33.47 29.82
C GLN A 110 -39.08 32.49 29.56
N GLN A 111 -38.83 31.34 28.93
CA GLN A 111 -39.86 30.30 28.74
C GLN A 111 -40.15 29.46 29.99
N THR A 112 -39.23 29.40 30.95
CA THR A 112 -39.41 28.68 32.22
C THR A 112 -40.00 29.52 33.35
N ASN A 113 -39.98 30.86 33.23
CA ASN A 113 -40.53 31.75 34.26
C ASN A 113 -41.99 32.17 34.01
N GLU A 114 -42.56 31.90 32.82
CA GLU A 114 -44.00 32.14 32.56
C GLU A 114 -44.91 30.97 33.00
N SER A 115 -44.35 29.81 33.41
CA SER A 115 -45.13 28.66 33.89
C SER A 115 -45.29 28.57 35.41
N ASP A 116 -44.56 29.36 36.20
CA ASP A 116 -44.46 29.19 37.66
C ASP A 116 -45.05 30.34 38.51
N GLN A 117 -45.89 31.20 37.92
CA GLN A 117 -46.63 32.21 38.67
C GLN A 117 -48.12 32.20 38.35
N ASN A 118 -48.81 31.14 38.74
CA ASN A 118 -50.18 31.20 39.25
C ASN A 118 -50.63 29.78 39.64
N GLN A 119 -50.45 29.41 40.90
CA GLN A 119 -51.36 28.50 41.61
C GLN A 119 -50.93 28.42 43.06
N ASP A 120 -51.43 29.36 43.85
CA ASP A 120 -51.60 29.11 45.26
C ASP A 120 -53.06 29.35 45.63
N HIS A 121 -53.62 28.32 46.26
CA HIS A 121 -54.95 28.20 46.86
C HIS A 121 -56.13 27.68 46.03
N GLN A 122 -56.63 26.56 46.56
CA GLN A 122 -57.88 25.84 46.27
C GLN A 122 -57.87 24.99 44.99
N ASN A 123 -57.66 23.68 45.14
CA ASN A 123 -58.73 22.66 45.05
C ASN A 123 -58.08 21.26 44.86
N LYS A 124 -58.20 20.38 45.86
CA LYS A 124 -57.50 19.08 45.91
C LYS A 124 -58.16 17.95 45.12
N ASN A 125 -59.14 18.24 44.26
CA ASN A 125 -59.90 17.22 43.51
C ASN A 125 -59.86 17.36 41.97
N HIS A 126 -59.01 18.21 41.37
CA HIS A 126 -58.96 18.40 39.89
C HIS A 126 -57.60 18.16 39.23
N ILE A 127 -56.57 17.73 39.96
CA ILE A 127 -55.19 17.58 39.42
C ILE A 127 -54.99 16.27 38.62
N GLN A 128 -55.93 15.33 38.71
CA GLN A 128 -55.81 14.05 38.00
C GLN A 128 -56.25 14.14 36.53
N GLU A 129 -57.19 15.02 36.18
CA GLU A 129 -57.70 15.14 34.79
C GLU A 129 -56.74 15.93 33.86
N ASN A 130 -56.07 16.98 34.36
CA ASN A 130 -55.16 17.79 33.52
C ASN A 130 -53.84 17.06 33.15
N ASN A 131 -53.42 16.08 33.96
CA ASN A 131 -52.24 15.28 33.65
C ASN A 131 -52.51 14.23 32.56
N ASP A 132 -53.75 13.80 32.42
CA ASP A 132 -54.15 12.85 31.38
C ASP A 132 -54.35 13.57 30.05
N GLU A 133 -54.89 14.79 30.03
CA GLU A 133 -54.95 15.62 28.81
C GLU A 133 -53.57 15.99 28.26
N SER A 134 -52.61 16.34 29.13
CA SER A 134 -51.24 16.64 28.71
C SER A 134 -50.53 15.42 28.10
N LYS A 135 -50.76 14.22 28.65
CA LYS A 135 -50.24 12.97 28.10
C LYS A 135 -50.90 12.60 26.78
N ILE A 136 -52.21 12.81 26.65
CA ILE A 136 -52.95 12.58 25.39
C ILE A 136 -52.42 13.52 24.31
N LEU A 137 -52.22 14.81 24.60
CA LEU A 137 -51.61 15.77 23.67
C LEU A 137 -50.19 15.38 23.25
N GLN A 138 -49.35 14.88 24.16
CA GLN A 138 -48.01 14.41 23.80
C GLN A 138 -48.03 13.13 22.94
N ILE A 139 -49.00 12.24 23.16
CA ILE A 139 -49.17 11.03 22.36
C ILE A 139 -49.65 11.39 20.95
N ASP A 140 -50.62 12.30 20.84
CA ASP A 140 -51.12 12.77 19.54
C ASP A 140 -50.04 13.51 18.75
N LEU A 141 -49.25 14.39 19.40
CA LEU A 141 -48.10 15.03 18.75
C LEU A 141 -47.08 13.99 18.27
N LYS A 142 -46.73 12.99 19.08
CA LYS A 142 -45.80 11.93 18.65
C LYS A 142 -46.37 11.12 17.48
N GLN A 143 -47.64 10.76 17.52
CA GLN A 143 -48.29 10.02 16.44
C GLN A 143 -48.37 10.83 15.14
N GLN A 144 -48.50 12.15 15.23
CA GLN A 144 -48.57 13.03 14.07
C GLN A 144 -47.18 13.29 13.43
N PHE A 145 -46.12 13.39 14.24
CA PHE A 145 -44.77 13.73 13.75
C PHE A 145 -43.90 12.53 13.37
N ILE A 146 -44.10 11.35 13.99
CA ILE A 146 -43.29 10.14 13.68
C ILE A 146 -43.38 9.73 12.20
N PRO A 147 -44.56 9.71 11.55
CA PRO A 147 -44.67 9.36 10.13
C PRO A 147 -43.90 10.34 9.23
N GLN A 148 -43.96 11.65 9.54
CA GLN A 148 -43.26 12.68 8.78
C GLN A 148 -41.74 12.56 8.93
N VAL A 149 -41.24 12.28 10.13
CA VAL A 149 -39.81 12.04 10.37
C VAL A 149 -39.33 10.79 9.64
N ASN A 150 -40.14 9.73 9.62
CA ASN A 150 -39.78 8.50 8.90
C ASN A 150 -39.80 8.71 7.38
N GLN A 151 -40.77 9.47 6.86
CA GLN A 151 -40.82 9.84 5.45
C GLN A 151 -39.58 10.63 5.03
N VAL A 152 -39.17 11.65 5.80
CA VAL A 152 -37.96 12.43 5.51
C VAL A 152 -36.70 11.57 5.57
N LYS A 153 -36.61 10.61 6.51
CA LYS A 153 -35.50 9.65 6.57
C LYS A 153 -35.44 8.76 5.33
N GLU A 154 -36.59 8.29 4.86
CA GLU A 154 -36.67 7.43 3.68
C GLU A 154 -36.36 8.19 2.39
N GLU A 155 -36.83 9.44 2.26
CA GLU A 155 -36.46 10.35 1.17
C GLU A 155 -34.95 10.65 1.15
N ASN A 156 -34.35 10.93 2.31
CA ASN A 156 -32.90 11.13 2.41
C ASN A 156 -32.11 9.87 2.03
N TYR A 157 -32.55 8.70 2.50
CA TYR A 157 -31.91 7.42 2.16
C TYR A 157 -32.00 7.09 0.67
N GLN A 158 -33.14 7.39 0.03
CA GLN A 158 -33.28 7.22 -1.43
C GLN A 158 -32.40 8.21 -2.20
N ALA A 159 -32.28 9.47 -1.74
CA ALA A 159 -31.40 10.45 -2.35
C ALA A 159 -29.91 10.04 -2.24
N GLU A 160 -29.48 9.55 -1.09
CA GLU A 160 -28.11 9.02 -0.88
C GLU A 160 -27.82 7.86 -1.83
N ARG A 161 -28.73 6.88 -1.95
CA ARG A 161 -28.57 5.77 -2.91
C ARG A 161 -28.49 6.22 -4.37
N GLN A 162 -29.27 7.24 -4.76
CA GLN A 162 -29.21 7.78 -6.12
C GLN A 162 -27.85 8.45 -6.39
N VAL A 163 -27.32 9.19 -5.43
CA VAL A 163 -25.98 9.80 -5.52
C VAL A 163 -24.91 8.71 -5.63
N GLU A 164 -24.94 7.69 -4.77
CA GLU A 164 -24.00 6.55 -4.83
C GLU A 164 -24.06 5.81 -6.17
N THR A 165 -25.26 5.54 -6.68
CA THR A 165 -25.45 4.87 -7.98
C THR A 165 -24.88 5.72 -9.12
N SER A 166 -25.11 7.04 -9.08
CA SER A 166 -24.57 7.96 -10.08
C SER A 166 -23.03 8.04 -10.05
N GLN A 167 -22.43 8.04 -8.87
CA GLN A 167 -20.98 8.03 -8.68
C GLN A 167 -20.37 6.70 -9.16
N GLN A 168 -21.01 5.57 -8.82
CA GLN A 168 -20.54 4.25 -9.25
C GLN A 168 -20.59 4.10 -10.78
N ASN A 169 -21.64 4.61 -11.42
CA ASN A 169 -21.74 4.60 -12.89
C ASN A 169 -20.65 5.48 -13.53
N SER A 170 -20.37 6.66 -12.96
CA SER A 170 -19.29 7.52 -13.44
C SER A 170 -17.91 6.86 -13.30
N ILE A 171 -17.65 6.18 -12.18
CA ILE A 171 -16.41 5.42 -11.95
C ILE A 171 -16.27 4.26 -12.96
N ASN A 172 -17.37 3.53 -13.22
CA ASN A 172 -17.35 2.42 -14.18
C ASN A 172 -17.09 2.92 -15.61
N GLN A 173 -17.66 4.06 -15.99
CA GLN A 173 -17.41 4.68 -17.29
C GLN A 173 -15.94 5.13 -17.42
N GLN A 174 -15.36 5.77 -16.39
CA GLN A 174 -13.94 6.13 -16.39
C GLN A 174 -13.01 4.91 -16.47
N LYS A 175 -13.36 3.81 -15.79
CA LYS A 175 -12.58 2.56 -15.88
C LYS A 175 -12.59 1.99 -17.29
N GLN A 176 -13.73 2.03 -17.97
CA GLN A 176 -13.85 1.58 -19.36
C GLN A 176 -13.01 2.45 -20.29
N GLU A 177 -13.06 3.79 -20.15
CA GLU A 177 -12.25 4.71 -20.96
C GLU A 177 -10.74 4.50 -20.75
N ILE A 178 -10.29 4.27 -19.51
CA ILE A 178 -8.89 3.95 -19.20
C ILE A 178 -8.48 2.63 -19.84
N GLN A 179 -9.34 1.62 -19.81
CA GLN A 179 -9.07 0.30 -20.40
C GLN A 179 -8.94 0.39 -21.92
N GLU A 180 -9.79 1.17 -22.58
CA GLU A 180 -9.72 1.42 -24.02
C GLU A 180 -8.42 2.17 -24.39
N GLN A 181 -8.02 3.19 -23.61
CA GLN A 181 -6.76 3.90 -23.82
C GLN A 181 -5.52 2.99 -23.65
N GLN A 182 -5.53 2.11 -22.65
CA GLN A 182 -4.45 1.15 -22.44
C GLN A 182 -4.36 0.14 -23.59
N GLN A 183 -5.49 -0.32 -24.14
CA GLN A 183 -5.48 -1.20 -25.31
C GLN A 183 -4.92 -0.51 -26.54
N GLU A 184 -5.28 0.77 -26.79
CA GLU A 184 -4.70 1.54 -27.88
C GLU A 184 -3.19 1.75 -27.73
N GLU A 185 -2.71 1.97 -26.50
CA GLU A 185 -1.28 2.13 -26.21
C GLU A 185 -0.50 0.83 -26.42
N ILE A 186 -1.05 -0.31 -25.99
CA ILE A 186 -0.45 -1.64 -26.23
C ILE A 186 -0.34 -1.92 -27.73
N VAL A 187 -1.36 -1.60 -28.52
CA VAL A 187 -1.31 -1.78 -29.98
C VAL A 187 -0.22 -0.92 -30.60
N LYS A 188 -0.08 0.35 -30.18
CA LYS A 188 1.00 1.24 -30.67
C LYS A 188 2.38 0.72 -30.34
N VAL A 189 2.61 0.28 -29.09
CA VAL A 189 3.90 -0.28 -28.66
C VAL A 189 4.23 -1.55 -29.44
N ASN A 190 3.26 -2.43 -29.68
CA ASN A 190 3.49 -3.65 -30.44
C ASN A 190 3.86 -3.37 -31.91
N VAL A 191 3.24 -2.36 -32.54
CA VAL A 191 3.61 -1.94 -33.90
C VAL A 191 5.03 -1.39 -33.92
N GLU A 192 5.39 -0.53 -32.97
CA GLU A 192 6.74 0.05 -32.87
C GLU A 192 7.82 -1.02 -32.64
N VAL A 193 7.55 -2.01 -31.77
CA VAL A 193 8.47 -3.15 -31.54
C VAL A 193 8.62 -4.00 -32.81
N GLN A 194 7.54 -4.21 -33.56
CA GLN A 194 7.58 -4.98 -34.80
C GLN A 194 8.37 -4.27 -35.90
N GLU A 195 8.25 -2.94 -36.00
CA GLU A 195 9.04 -2.11 -36.92
C GLU A 195 10.54 -2.15 -36.55
N GLN A 196 10.88 -2.03 -35.26
CA GLN A 196 12.27 -2.13 -34.79
C GLN A 196 12.89 -3.50 -35.07
N GLN A 197 12.14 -4.59 -34.88
CA GLN A 197 12.60 -5.94 -35.21
C GLN A 197 12.83 -6.13 -36.71
N GLN A 198 12.00 -5.55 -37.57
CA GLN A 198 12.22 -5.59 -39.01
C GLN A 198 13.47 -4.81 -39.42
N GLU A 199 13.71 -3.62 -38.85
CA GLU A 199 14.94 -2.86 -39.10
C GLU A 199 16.20 -3.62 -38.67
N GLU A 200 16.15 -4.32 -37.54
CA GLU A 200 17.27 -5.12 -37.05
C GLU A 200 17.55 -6.33 -37.96
N ILE A 201 16.50 -7.02 -38.45
CA ILE A 201 16.64 -8.11 -39.41
C ILE A 201 17.29 -7.63 -40.71
N VAL A 202 16.89 -6.46 -41.23
CA VAL A 202 17.49 -5.89 -42.44
C VAL A 202 18.98 -5.59 -42.23
N LYS A 203 19.35 -4.98 -41.10
CA LYS A 203 20.77 -4.70 -40.77
C LYS A 203 21.62 -5.97 -40.69
N VAL A 204 21.09 -7.04 -40.10
CA VAL A 204 21.80 -8.33 -40.01
C VAL A 204 21.99 -8.94 -41.41
N GLN A 205 20.98 -8.85 -42.28
CA GLN A 205 21.08 -9.35 -43.66
C GLN A 205 22.10 -8.56 -44.49
N GLU A 206 22.15 -7.23 -44.33
CA GLU A 206 23.15 -6.38 -44.99
C GLU A 206 24.58 -6.74 -44.53
N GLN A 207 24.79 -6.93 -43.23
CA GLN A 207 26.10 -7.35 -42.69
C GLN A 207 26.55 -8.72 -43.23
N GLN A 208 25.64 -9.69 -43.31
CA GLN A 208 25.94 -11.00 -43.87
C GLN A 208 26.30 -10.93 -45.36
N GLN A 209 25.63 -10.07 -46.13
CA GLN A 209 25.99 -9.86 -47.54
C GLN A 209 27.38 -9.22 -47.70
N GLU A 210 27.72 -8.23 -46.87
CA GLU A 210 29.07 -7.62 -46.88
C GLU A 210 30.17 -8.65 -46.54
N GLU A 211 29.90 -9.56 -45.61
CA GLU A 211 30.84 -10.63 -45.21
C GLU A 211 31.05 -11.65 -46.33
N ILE A 212 29.97 -12.06 -47.03
CA ILE A 212 30.06 -12.95 -48.20
C ILE A 212 30.88 -12.30 -49.33
N VAL A 213 30.72 -10.99 -49.56
CA VAL A 213 31.51 -10.27 -50.57
C VAL A 213 33.00 -10.24 -50.18
N LYS A 214 33.34 -10.04 -48.90
CA LYS A 214 34.74 -10.06 -48.44
C LYS A 214 35.38 -11.44 -48.62
N VAL A 215 34.70 -12.51 -48.24
CA VAL A 215 35.20 -13.89 -48.36
C VAL A 215 35.45 -14.25 -49.83
N ASN A 216 34.56 -13.86 -50.75
CA ASN A 216 34.74 -14.12 -52.17
C ASN A 216 35.91 -13.35 -52.80
N VAL A 217 36.25 -12.16 -52.28
CA VAL A 217 37.43 -11.39 -52.72
C VAL A 217 38.72 -12.03 -52.21
N GLU A 218 38.71 -12.59 -50.99
CA GLU A 218 39.87 -13.24 -50.37
C GLU A 218 40.18 -14.60 -51.04
N VAL A 219 39.16 -15.39 -51.38
CA VAL A 219 39.30 -16.65 -52.11
C VAL A 219 39.85 -16.45 -53.54
N GLN A 220 39.58 -15.31 -54.20
CA GLN A 220 40.18 -15.00 -55.51
C GLN A 220 41.65 -14.57 -55.43
N LEU A 221 42.15 -14.17 -54.26
CA LEU A 221 43.55 -13.77 -54.06
C LEU A 221 44.45 -14.98 -53.72
N GLU A 222 43.91 -16.03 -53.11
CA GLU A 222 44.66 -17.24 -52.76
C GLU A 222 44.93 -18.18 -53.96
N ASP A 223 44.04 -18.19 -54.96
CA ASP A 223 44.25 -18.98 -56.20
C ASP A 223 45.36 -18.43 -57.14
N SER A 224 45.96 -17.29 -56.79
CA SER A 224 47.09 -16.71 -57.55
C SER A 224 48.47 -17.06 -56.97
N SER A 225 48.54 -17.82 -55.87
CA SER A 225 49.81 -18.01 -55.11
C SER A 225 50.17 -19.47 -54.80
N SER A 226 49.77 -20.45 -55.63
CA SER A 226 50.17 -21.85 -55.46
C SER A 226 50.88 -22.41 -56.70
N ASN A 227 52.12 -21.97 -56.89
CA ASN A 227 53.11 -22.74 -57.65
C ASN A 227 54.50 -22.46 -57.08
N LYS A 228 54.89 -23.21 -56.04
CA LYS A 228 56.29 -23.64 -55.82
C LYS A 228 56.44 -24.62 -54.64
N LEU A 229 57.04 -25.74 -55.02
CA LEU A 229 58.07 -26.53 -54.36
C LEU A 229 57.71 -27.67 -53.39
N ASP A 230 58.07 -28.84 -53.89
CA ASP A 230 58.33 -30.12 -53.27
C ASP A 230 59.44 -30.15 -52.20
N GLN A 231 59.29 -31.15 -51.31
CA GLN A 231 60.31 -31.98 -50.64
C GLN A 231 61.27 -31.38 -49.59
N GLN A 232 61.11 -31.82 -48.33
CA GLN A 232 62.09 -32.60 -47.53
C GLN A 232 61.55 -32.83 -46.10
N GLN A 233 61.27 -34.08 -45.70
CA GLN A 233 62.10 -34.97 -44.87
C GLN A 233 62.13 -34.67 -43.35
N GLN A 234 61.51 -35.62 -42.63
CA GLN A 234 61.77 -36.18 -41.29
C GLN A 234 62.85 -35.55 -40.39
N GLN A 235 62.49 -35.26 -39.13
CA GLN A 235 63.20 -35.75 -37.93
C GLN A 235 62.41 -35.54 -36.63
N GLU A 236 62.50 -36.56 -35.76
CA GLU A 236 62.15 -36.63 -34.32
C GLU A 236 62.99 -35.59 -33.53
N GLU A 237 62.68 -35.05 -32.34
CA GLU A 237 62.24 -35.56 -31.03
C GLU A 237 61.94 -34.33 -30.11
N PRO A 238 61.47 -34.49 -28.85
CA PRO A 238 60.81 -33.46 -28.06
C PRO A 238 61.76 -32.63 -27.16
N ALA A 239 61.35 -31.39 -26.85
CA ALA A 239 61.90 -30.65 -25.72
C ALA A 239 60.87 -29.68 -25.11
N GLN A 240 60.88 -29.70 -23.78
CA GLN A 240 60.13 -28.86 -22.85
C GLN A 240 60.48 -27.38 -22.99
N MET A 241 59.50 -26.50 -22.78
CA MET A 241 59.65 -25.14 -22.22
C MET A 241 58.22 -24.58 -22.04
N GLU A 242 57.78 -24.36 -20.81
CA GLU A 242 57.97 -23.16 -20.00
C GLU A 242 56.68 -22.34 -19.94
N GLN A 243 56.19 -22.31 -18.71
CA GLN A 243 55.28 -21.37 -18.08
C GLN A 243 55.19 -19.99 -18.77
N GLN A 244 53.97 -19.59 -19.10
CA GLN A 244 53.57 -18.19 -19.07
C GLN A 244 52.35 -18.05 -18.15
N GLU A 245 52.59 -17.39 -17.03
CA GLU A 245 51.57 -16.79 -16.17
C GLU A 245 50.80 -15.76 -17.00
N ILE A 246 49.50 -16.01 -17.18
CA ILE A 246 48.54 -14.96 -17.51
C ILE A 246 47.78 -14.67 -16.22
N ILE A 247 48.12 -13.54 -15.60
CA ILE A 247 47.33 -12.90 -14.55
C ILE A 247 46.05 -12.41 -15.23
N GLY A 248 45.02 -13.26 -15.19
CA GLY A 248 43.65 -12.92 -15.54
C GLY A 248 42.87 -12.64 -14.29
N ASP A 249 42.71 -11.35 -13.97
CA ASP A 249 41.71 -10.82 -13.06
C ASP A 249 40.32 -11.27 -13.55
N GLN A 250 39.83 -12.40 -13.03
CA GLN A 250 38.46 -12.82 -13.20
C GLN A 250 37.77 -12.75 -11.86
N ASN A 251 36.82 -11.81 -11.80
CA ASN A 251 35.68 -11.82 -10.91
C ASN A 251 35.15 -13.24 -10.78
N VAL A 252 35.53 -13.91 -9.70
CA VAL A 252 34.82 -15.09 -9.24
C VAL A 252 33.49 -14.58 -8.74
N GLU A 253 32.49 -14.63 -9.61
CA GLU A 253 31.10 -14.69 -9.20
C GLU A 253 31.02 -15.66 -8.04
N ASN A 254 30.48 -15.20 -6.91
CA ASN A 254 30.08 -16.05 -5.81
C ASN A 254 29.01 -17.00 -6.34
N VAL A 255 29.45 -18.11 -6.95
CA VAL A 255 28.65 -19.31 -7.16
C VAL A 255 28.35 -19.81 -5.76
N VAL A 256 27.19 -19.41 -5.25
CA VAL A 256 26.63 -19.95 -4.02
C VAL A 256 26.63 -21.46 -4.19
N ASN A 257 27.39 -22.15 -3.34
CA ASN A 257 27.52 -23.59 -3.35
C ASN A 257 26.13 -24.20 -3.04
N VAL A 258 25.36 -24.49 -4.09
CA VAL A 258 24.00 -25.05 -4.08
C VAL A 258 23.84 -26.36 -3.27
N PRO A 259 24.86 -27.23 -3.10
CA PRO A 259 24.67 -28.51 -2.41
C PRO A 259 24.22 -28.40 -0.95
N GLU A 260 24.65 -27.39 -0.19
CA GLU A 260 24.28 -27.25 1.23
C GLU A 260 22.86 -26.68 1.44
N PHE A 261 22.23 -26.21 0.36
CA PHE A 261 20.87 -25.66 0.40
C PHE A 261 19.81 -26.76 0.21
N ILE A 262 20.10 -27.80 -0.59
CA ILE A 262 19.14 -28.87 -0.89
C ILE A 262 18.98 -29.84 0.28
N GLU A 263 20.02 -30.09 1.09
CA GLU A 263 19.91 -30.93 2.31
C GLU A 263 19.02 -30.34 3.41
N ARG A 264 18.64 -29.05 3.32
CA ARG A 264 17.84 -28.36 4.35
C ARG A 264 16.34 -28.55 4.20
N TYR A 265 15.86 -29.10 3.07
CA TYR A 265 14.42 -29.23 2.78
C TYR A 265 14.01 -30.68 2.66
N GLN A 266 13.25 -31.17 3.64
CA GLN A 266 12.95 -32.60 3.73
C GLN A 266 11.91 -33.05 2.68
N TYR A 267 10.94 -32.20 2.35
CA TYR A 267 9.76 -32.61 1.55
C TYR A 267 9.73 -32.04 0.13
N LEU A 268 10.52 -31.02 -0.15
CA LEU A 268 10.51 -30.33 -1.44
C LEU A 268 11.29 -31.14 -2.50
N LYS A 269 10.73 -31.25 -3.71
CA LYS A 269 11.50 -31.66 -4.89
C LYS A 269 12.25 -30.45 -5.46
N GLU A 270 13.22 -30.72 -6.33
CA GLU A 270 13.96 -29.69 -7.08
C GLU A 270 13.03 -28.66 -7.73
N ASP A 271 12.01 -29.09 -8.49
CA ASP A 271 11.01 -28.19 -9.09
C ASP A 271 10.29 -27.28 -8.08
N ASP A 272 10.03 -27.80 -6.87
CA ASP A 272 9.34 -27.04 -5.81
C ASP A 272 10.27 -25.96 -5.23
N VAL A 273 11.54 -26.30 -5.05
CA VAL A 273 12.60 -25.38 -4.60
C VAL A 273 12.83 -24.30 -5.66
N ASP A 274 12.86 -24.67 -6.94
CA ASP A 274 13.02 -23.74 -8.05
C ASP A 274 11.87 -22.74 -8.12
N LEU A 275 10.63 -23.19 -7.95
CA LEU A 275 9.47 -22.30 -7.89
C LEU A 275 9.59 -21.30 -6.72
N LEU A 276 9.98 -21.76 -5.54
CA LEU A 276 10.16 -20.89 -4.37
C LEU A 276 11.31 -19.90 -4.57
N ASN A 277 12.40 -20.32 -5.19
CA ASN A 277 13.51 -19.45 -5.56
C ASN A 277 13.09 -18.43 -6.61
N GLN A 278 12.31 -18.81 -7.61
CA GLN A 278 11.75 -17.87 -8.59
C GLN A 278 10.89 -16.81 -7.92
N ILE A 279 10.03 -17.19 -6.97
CA ILE A 279 9.21 -16.25 -6.20
C ILE A 279 10.11 -15.33 -5.37
N ALA A 280 11.07 -15.89 -4.63
CA ALA A 280 12.00 -15.11 -3.80
C ALA A 280 12.81 -14.10 -4.64
N ASN A 281 13.34 -14.54 -5.78
CA ASN A 281 14.13 -13.73 -6.71
C ASN A 281 13.31 -12.62 -7.36
N LYS A 282 12.05 -12.87 -7.71
CA LYS A 282 11.15 -11.84 -8.25
C LYS A 282 10.60 -10.88 -7.17
N SER A 283 10.57 -11.33 -5.90
CA SER A 283 10.07 -10.56 -4.77
C SER A 283 11.20 -9.84 -4.01
N TYR A 284 11.56 -10.33 -2.83
CA TYR A 284 12.40 -9.62 -1.89
C TYR A 284 13.90 -9.76 -2.16
N LYS A 285 14.36 -10.81 -2.85
CA LYS A 285 15.78 -10.99 -3.20
C LYS A 285 16.20 -10.15 -4.41
N GLY A 286 15.30 -9.95 -5.39
CA GLY A 286 15.57 -9.11 -6.56
C GLY A 286 15.51 -7.61 -6.28
N ARG A 287 14.98 -7.19 -5.13
CA ARG A 287 14.89 -5.78 -4.73
C ARG A 287 16.18 -5.32 -4.07
N GLN A 288 16.81 -4.31 -4.66
CA GLN A 288 17.85 -3.56 -3.96
C GLN A 288 17.20 -2.68 -2.89
N VAL A 289 17.43 -3.01 -1.62
CA VAL A 289 16.97 -2.22 -0.47
C VAL A 289 18.17 -1.77 0.34
N GLY A 290 18.07 -0.60 0.98
CA GLY A 290 19.12 -0.15 1.90
C GLY A 290 19.33 -1.14 3.05
N ASN A 291 20.54 -1.18 3.62
CA ASN A 291 20.90 -2.13 4.68
C ASN A 291 19.91 -2.14 5.85
N GLN A 292 19.33 -1.00 6.19
CA GLN A 292 18.33 -0.86 7.26
C GLN A 292 17.00 -1.59 6.97
N PHE A 293 16.75 -1.98 5.73
CA PHE A 293 15.56 -2.71 5.28
C PHE A 293 15.88 -4.12 4.78
N LYS A 294 17.12 -4.60 4.96
CA LYS A 294 17.56 -5.93 4.53
C LYS A 294 16.72 -7.02 5.20
N TYR A 295 16.51 -6.88 6.51
CA TYR A 295 15.80 -7.85 7.33
C TYR A 295 14.28 -7.66 7.29
N PHE A 296 13.52 -8.75 7.26
CA PHE A 296 12.04 -8.70 7.33
C PHE A 296 11.54 -8.23 8.69
N ILE A 297 12.23 -8.67 9.75
CA ILE A 297 12.03 -8.23 11.12
C ILE A 297 13.31 -7.52 11.56
N GLY A 298 13.22 -6.21 11.68
CA GLY A 298 14.32 -5.32 12.02
C GLY A 298 14.62 -5.28 13.51
N GLU A 299 15.30 -4.21 13.91
CA GLU A 299 15.70 -3.98 15.29
C GLU A 299 14.60 -3.31 16.10
N VAL A 300 14.78 -3.34 17.42
CA VAL A 300 13.96 -2.59 18.36
C VAL A 300 14.34 -1.11 18.26
N GLU A 301 13.34 -0.26 18.02
CA GLU A 301 13.50 1.18 17.98
C GLU A 301 12.67 1.86 19.08
N ASN A 302 13.20 2.96 19.60
CA ASN A 302 12.47 3.81 20.54
C ASN A 302 11.39 4.62 19.79
N ILE A 303 10.21 4.74 20.39
CA ILE A 303 9.06 5.45 19.81
C ILE A 303 9.36 6.92 19.45
N GLN A 304 10.37 7.53 20.07
CA GLN A 304 10.81 8.90 19.81
C GLN A 304 11.26 9.12 18.36
N GLY A 305 11.86 8.11 17.72
CA GLY A 305 12.24 8.15 16.30
C GLY A 305 11.02 8.33 15.40
N THR A 306 10.04 7.45 15.57
CA THR A 306 8.72 7.50 14.92
C THR A 306 8.01 8.81 15.21
N ILE A 307 7.99 9.28 16.45
CA ILE A 307 7.37 10.57 16.80
C ILE A 307 8.03 11.74 16.06
N LYS A 308 9.36 11.74 15.96
CA LYS A 308 10.11 12.76 15.23
C LYS A 308 9.82 12.69 13.73
N GLN A 309 9.74 11.49 13.16
CA GLN A 309 9.46 11.27 11.74
C GLN A 309 8.06 11.76 11.36
N TYR A 310 7.04 11.37 12.12
CA TYR A 310 5.64 11.61 11.75
C TYR A 310 5.07 12.92 12.32
N PHE A 311 5.49 13.35 13.51
CA PHE A 311 4.98 14.57 14.15
C PHE A 311 5.99 15.72 14.22
N GLY A 312 7.24 15.54 13.76
CA GLY A 312 8.38 16.41 14.07
C GLY A 312 8.16 17.92 13.92
N ARG A 313 7.53 18.38 12.82
CA ARG A 313 7.26 19.82 12.62
C ARG A 313 6.08 20.36 13.41
N ASN A 314 5.24 19.48 13.93
CA ASN A 314 3.95 19.79 14.54
C ASN A 314 3.82 19.22 15.97
N GLN A 315 4.92 18.89 16.64
CA GLN A 315 4.86 18.24 17.97
C GLN A 315 4.07 19.06 18.99
N ASN A 316 4.16 20.39 18.94
CA ASN A 316 3.38 21.26 19.83
C ASN A 316 1.86 21.11 19.59
N LYS A 317 1.46 21.03 18.31
CA LYS A 317 0.06 20.83 17.89
C LYS A 317 -0.47 19.47 18.37
N PHE A 318 0.39 18.44 18.40
CA PHE A 318 0.03 17.07 18.74
C PHE A 318 0.54 16.61 20.11
N SER A 319 0.83 17.56 21.00
CA SER A 319 1.47 17.27 22.30
C SER A 319 0.64 16.31 23.16
N LYS A 320 -0.69 16.39 23.11
CA LYS A 320 -1.60 15.48 23.83
C LYS A 320 -1.52 14.05 23.27
N GLN A 321 -1.62 13.89 21.95
CA GLN A 321 -1.54 12.61 21.26
C GLN A 321 -0.17 11.96 21.46
N ILE A 322 0.91 12.72 21.31
CA ILE A 322 2.28 12.27 21.54
C ILE A 322 2.45 11.81 23.00
N LYS A 323 1.89 12.57 23.96
CA LYS A 323 1.94 12.19 25.38
C LYS A 323 1.17 10.91 25.64
N GLN A 324 0.03 10.69 24.98
CA GLN A 324 -0.74 9.46 25.09
C GLN A 324 0.02 8.27 24.48
N LEU A 325 0.51 8.41 23.24
CA LEU A 325 1.31 7.40 22.56
C LEU A 325 2.51 6.95 23.42
N LYS A 326 3.26 7.90 24.01
CA LYS A 326 4.40 7.61 24.89
C LYS A 326 4.04 6.92 26.20
N LYS A 327 2.79 7.05 26.67
CA LYS A 327 2.31 6.35 27.87
C LYS A 327 1.96 4.90 27.57
N GLU A 328 1.63 4.59 26.32
CA GLU A 328 1.12 3.29 25.92
C GLU A 328 2.18 2.45 25.19
N ILE A 329 3.17 3.08 24.56
CA ILE A 329 4.20 2.45 23.74
C ILE A 329 5.59 3.00 24.09
N ILE A 330 6.54 2.12 24.42
CA ILE A 330 7.96 2.46 24.64
C ILE A 330 8.79 2.40 23.35
N GLY A 331 8.39 1.56 22.40
CA GLY A 331 9.12 1.32 21.16
C GLY A 331 8.36 0.46 20.17
N HIS A 332 9.03 0.03 19.12
CA HIS A 332 8.51 -0.90 18.14
C HIS A 332 9.62 -1.76 17.55
N ILE A 333 9.26 -2.88 16.93
CA ILE A 333 10.15 -3.64 16.07
C ILE A 333 9.81 -3.26 14.63
N ASN A 334 10.82 -2.81 13.89
CA ASN A 334 10.63 -2.48 12.49
C ASN A 334 10.33 -3.72 11.66
N ILE A 335 9.43 -3.57 10.70
CA ILE A 335 9.08 -4.62 9.74
C ILE A 335 9.41 -4.10 8.35
N ARG A 336 9.87 -4.96 7.45
CA ARG A 336 10.17 -4.57 6.07
C ARG A 336 8.89 -4.20 5.33
N GLY A 337 8.91 -3.09 4.60
CA GLY A 337 7.81 -2.64 3.75
C GLY A 337 7.84 -3.30 2.38
N ASP A 338 7.44 -4.58 2.31
CA ASP A 338 7.43 -5.36 1.07
C ASP A 338 6.01 -5.73 0.59
N GLY A 339 4.97 -5.17 1.20
CA GLY A 339 3.56 -5.54 0.95
C GLY A 339 3.06 -6.68 1.85
N ASN A 340 3.94 -7.25 2.69
CA ASN A 340 3.58 -8.28 3.67
C ASN A 340 3.71 -7.81 5.13
N CYS A 341 3.79 -6.50 5.38
CA CYS A 341 4.11 -5.97 6.71
C CYS A 341 3.06 -6.29 7.78
N PHE A 342 1.76 -6.28 7.44
CA PHE A 342 0.70 -6.75 8.33
C PHE A 342 0.91 -8.22 8.72
N TYR A 343 1.03 -9.10 7.73
CA TYR A 343 1.24 -10.54 7.96
C TYR A 343 2.52 -10.77 8.76
N THR A 344 3.63 -10.13 8.41
CA THR A 344 4.91 -10.31 9.11
C THR A 344 4.81 -9.89 10.58
N SER A 345 4.23 -8.72 10.87
CA SER A 345 4.06 -8.20 12.23
C SER A 345 3.11 -9.06 13.09
N PHE A 346 2.01 -9.54 12.51
CA PHE A 346 1.05 -10.41 13.18
C PHE A 346 1.62 -11.82 13.40
N LEU A 347 2.15 -12.44 12.34
CA LEU A 347 2.55 -13.86 12.33
C LEU A 347 3.72 -14.14 13.25
N TYR A 348 4.71 -13.24 13.33
CA TYR A 348 5.80 -13.42 14.28
C TYR A 348 5.28 -13.48 15.73
N GLN A 349 4.35 -12.61 16.10
CA GLN A 349 3.75 -12.60 17.43
C GLN A 349 2.86 -13.83 17.66
N TYR A 350 2.05 -14.21 16.67
CA TYR A 350 1.16 -15.37 16.75
C TYR A 350 1.93 -16.70 16.83
N LEU A 351 2.92 -16.91 15.98
CA LEU A 351 3.79 -18.08 16.05
C LEU A 351 4.55 -18.13 17.38
N SER A 352 4.99 -16.98 17.91
CA SER A 352 5.58 -16.90 19.26
C SER A 352 4.61 -17.33 20.37
N ILE A 353 3.30 -17.11 20.20
CA ILE A 353 2.26 -17.59 21.13
C ILE A 353 2.14 -19.11 21.00
N LEU A 354 2.06 -19.64 19.78
CA LEU A 354 1.95 -21.08 19.54
C LEU A 354 3.15 -21.86 20.09
N LEU A 355 4.37 -21.32 20.03
CA LEU A 355 5.55 -21.96 20.61
C LEU A 355 5.49 -22.11 22.15
N ARG A 356 4.60 -21.38 22.83
CA ARG A 356 4.40 -21.49 24.29
C ARG A 356 3.26 -22.44 24.67
N ASP A 357 2.44 -22.85 23.70
CA ASP A 357 1.22 -23.63 23.90
C ASP A 357 1.19 -24.78 22.88
N GLU A 358 1.76 -25.91 23.28
CA GLU A 358 1.92 -27.08 22.40
C GLU A 358 0.57 -27.65 21.93
N GLN A 359 -0.47 -27.57 22.76
CA GLN A 359 -1.80 -28.02 22.37
C GLN A 359 -2.34 -27.14 21.22
N ARG A 360 -2.27 -25.82 21.38
CA ARG A 360 -2.69 -24.88 20.35
C ARG A 360 -1.82 -24.96 19.11
N LYS A 361 -0.52 -25.20 19.25
CA LYS A 361 0.41 -25.46 18.15
C LYS A 361 -0.03 -26.68 17.33
N ASN A 362 -0.33 -27.80 18.00
CA ASN A 362 -0.77 -29.02 17.32
C ASN A 362 -2.14 -28.85 16.65
N GLN A 363 -3.07 -28.15 17.28
CA GLN A 363 -4.34 -27.78 16.64
C GLN A 363 -4.12 -26.97 15.36
N PHE A 364 -3.27 -25.94 15.43
CA PHE A 364 -2.92 -25.12 14.28
C PHE A 364 -2.29 -25.94 13.15
N ILE A 365 -1.35 -26.84 13.47
CA ILE A 365 -0.72 -27.73 12.47
C ILE A 365 -1.76 -28.60 11.78
N ASN A 366 -2.67 -29.20 12.54
CA ASN A 366 -3.74 -30.03 11.98
C ASN A 366 -4.66 -29.24 11.05
N GLU A 367 -5.02 -28.00 11.41
CA GLU A 367 -5.84 -27.13 10.56
C GLU A 367 -5.11 -26.75 9.27
N VAL A 368 -3.82 -26.40 9.36
CA VAL A 368 -2.99 -26.01 8.22
C VAL A 368 -2.75 -27.17 7.26
N GLU A 369 -2.60 -28.39 7.76
CA GLU A 369 -2.41 -29.58 6.94
C GLU A 369 -3.60 -29.85 5.99
N GLN A 370 -4.80 -29.43 6.38
CA GLN A 370 -6.02 -29.61 5.58
C GLN A 370 -6.25 -28.51 4.53
N LEU A 371 -5.34 -27.54 4.40
CA LEU A 371 -5.52 -26.41 3.48
C LEU A 371 -5.44 -26.83 2.01
N SER A 372 -6.56 -26.71 1.30
CA SER A 372 -6.63 -26.83 -0.17
C SER A 372 -6.84 -25.45 -0.79
N ALA A 373 -5.76 -24.77 -1.20
CA ALA A 373 -5.86 -23.49 -1.92
C ALA A 373 -4.61 -23.15 -2.74
N LYS A 374 -4.83 -22.38 -3.81
CA LYS A 374 -3.78 -21.86 -4.71
C LYS A 374 -3.40 -20.42 -4.34
N ILE A 375 -2.17 -20.00 -4.64
CA ILE A 375 -1.71 -18.61 -4.46
C ILE A 375 -1.42 -18.02 -5.84
N LYS A 376 -1.67 -16.72 -6.01
CA LYS A 376 -1.25 -15.97 -7.19
C LYS A 376 -0.12 -15.02 -6.82
N TYR A 377 0.94 -15.04 -7.60
CA TYR A 377 1.98 -14.02 -7.59
C TYR A 377 1.98 -13.34 -8.95
N GLN A 378 1.49 -12.11 -9.02
CA GLN A 378 1.22 -11.43 -10.31
C GLN A 378 0.37 -12.34 -11.22
N ASN A 379 0.89 -12.70 -12.40
CA ASN A 379 0.25 -13.61 -13.36
C ASN A 379 0.62 -15.09 -13.16
N ILE A 380 1.45 -15.41 -12.15
CA ILE A 380 1.91 -16.76 -11.86
C ILE A 380 0.98 -17.39 -10.83
N GLU A 381 0.23 -18.41 -11.25
CA GLU A 381 -0.57 -19.22 -10.34
C GLU A 381 0.30 -20.34 -9.76
N ILE A 382 0.59 -20.24 -8.46
CA ILE A 382 1.21 -21.31 -7.70
C ILE A 382 0.11 -22.34 -7.42
N LYS A 383 0.14 -23.43 -8.19
CA LYS A 383 -0.74 -24.57 -8.00
C LYS A 383 -0.64 -25.08 -6.56
N GLU A 384 -1.72 -25.70 -6.10
CA GLU A 384 -1.76 -26.31 -4.79
C GLU A 384 -0.59 -27.31 -4.66
N ASN A 385 0.20 -27.13 -3.62
CA ASN A 385 1.37 -27.95 -3.38
C ASN A 385 1.42 -28.29 -1.90
N LYS A 386 0.97 -29.50 -1.57
CA LYS A 386 0.94 -30.02 -0.20
C LYS A 386 2.33 -30.06 0.43
N LYS A 387 3.39 -30.18 -0.37
CA LYS A 387 4.76 -30.22 0.16
C LYS A 387 5.23 -28.88 0.70
N ILE A 388 4.78 -27.76 0.14
CA ILE A 388 5.04 -26.43 0.71
C ILE A 388 4.49 -26.35 2.14
N VAL A 389 3.28 -26.90 2.33
CA VAL A 389 2.63 -26.97 3.65
C VAL A 389 3.39 -27.91 4.58
N GLN A 390 3.76 -29.11 4.10
CA GLN A 390 4.52 -30.09 4.88
C GLN A 390 5.90 -29.55 5.28
N GLU A 391 6.59 -28.87 4.37
CA GLU A 391 7.88 -28.24 4.63
C GLU A 391 7.75 -27.13 5.68
N PHE A 392 6.73 -26.28 5.58
CA PHE A 392 6.42 -25.28 6.61
C PHE A 392 6.17 -25.94 7.98
N ILE A 393 5.30 -26.95 8.03
CA ILE A 393 4.96 -27.67 9.27
C ILE A 393 6.23 -28.27 9.88
N TRP A 394 7.04 -28.95 9.07
CA TRP A 394 8.27 -29.58 9.52
C TRP A 394 9.23 -28.55 10.12
N GLN A 395 9.52 -27.46 9.41
CA GLN A 395 10.39 -26.40 9.93
C GLN A 395 9.82 -25.79 11.22
N PHE A 396 8.50 -25.56 11.27
CA PHE A 396 7.85 -24.99 12.46
C PHE A 396 7.85 -25.93 13.67
N GLN A 397 7.80 -27.24 13.46
CA GLN A 397 7.94 -28.25 14.51
C GLN A 397 9.36 -28.30 15.10
N GLN A 398 10.38 -27.98 14.31
CA GLN A 398 11.76 -27.90 14.77
C GLN A 398 11.99 -26.70 15.70
N LEU A 399 11.23 -25.60 15.54
CA LEU A 399 11.37 -24.41 16.39
C LEU A 399 10.89 -24.70 17.82
N LYS A 400 11.74 -24.37 18.79
CA LYS A 400 11.49 -24.51 20.23
C LYS A 400 11.42 -23.15 20.93
N THR A 401 12.13 -22.15 20.42
CA THR A 401 12.27 -20.85 21.07
C THR A 401 11.84 -19.69 20.19
N LYS A 402 11.54 -18.56 20.82
CA LYS A 402 11.21 -17.30 20.11
C LYS A 402 12.42 -16.76 19.35
N GLU A 403 13.63 -17.00 19.86
CA GLU A 403 14.89 -16.58 19.27
C GLU A 403 15.18 -17.33 17.96
N GLU A 404 14.92 -18.64 17.93
CA GLU A 404 14.99 -19.45 16.71
C GLU A 404 13.97 -18.98 15.68
N LEU A 405 12.72 -18.73 16.11
CA LEU A 405 11.67 -18.17 15.25
C LEU A 405 12.09 -16.82 14.67
N LEU A 406 12.64 -15.92 15.50
CA LEU A 406 13.12 -14.63 15.05
C LEU A 406 14.22 -14.80 14.00
N LYS A 407 15.20 -15.67 14.23
CA LYS A 407 16.28 -15.94 13.27
C LYS A 407 15.72 -16.38 11.90
N GLN A 408 14.80 -17.33 11.90
CA GLN A 408 14.19 -17.90 10.69
C GLN A 408 13.27 -16.93 9.95
N MET A 409 12.54 -16.07 10.67
CA MET A 409 11.67 -15.06 10.06
C MET A 409 12.39 -13.77 9.68
N ARG A 410 13.56 -13.48 10.27
CA ARG A 410 14.30 -12.23 10.07
C ARG A 410 15.09 -12.21 8.77
N ASP A 411 15.72 -13.33 8.43
CA ASP A 411 16.79 -13.39 7.45
C ASP A 411 16.28 -13.87 6.07
N PRO A 412 16.50 -13.10 4.98
CA PRO A 412 16.05 -13.43 3.62
C PRO A 412 16.67 -14.68 3.01
N ASP A 413 17.73 -15.22 3.61
CA ASP A 413 18.36 -16.45 3.12
C ASP A 413 17.58 -17.70 3.58
N TYR A 414 16.71 -17.58 4.59
CA TYR A 414 15.85 -18.67 5.04
C TYR A 414 14.54 -18.73 4.26
N LEU A 415 14.18 -19.93 3.81
CA LEU A 415 12.89 -20.17 3.18
C LEU A 415 11.70 -20.04 4.15
N PHE A 416 11.95 -20.19 5.46
CA PHE A 416 10.89 -20.21 6.47
C PHE A 416 9.97 -18.98 6.39
N TYR A 417 10.53 -17.79 6.16
CA TYR A 417 9.73 -16.58 5.96
C TYR A 417 8.77 -16.72 4.76
N LEU A 418 9.29 -17.10 3.60
CA LEU A 418 8.50 -17.28 2.38
C LEU A 418 7.40 -18.33 2.59
N LEU A 419 7.76 -19.49 3.14
CA LEU A 419 6.83 -20.57 3.47
C LEU A 419 5.73 -20.07 4.42
N THR A 420 6.11 -19.34 5.47
CA THR A 420 5.18 -18.76 6.45
C THR A 420 4.17 -17.83 5.77
N ILE A 421 4.62 -16.87 4.96
CA ILE A 421 3.71 -15.95 4.29
C ILE A 421 2.79 -16.69 3.31
N LEU A 422 3.30 -17.64 2.54
CA LEU A 422 2.49 -18.42 1.59
C LEU A 422 1.41 -19.22 2.33
N VAL A 423 1.78 -19.99 3.35
CA VAL A 423 0.85 -20.84 4.11
C VAL A 423 -0.20 -19.99 4.84
N PHE A 424 0.20 -18.91 5.52
CA PHE A 424 -0.75 -18.11 6.28
C PHE A 424 -1.68 -17.26 5.42
N ARG A 425 -1.25 -16.81 4.24
CA ARG A 425 -2.16 -16.15 3.29
C ARG A 425 -3.28 -17.10 2.84
N ARG A 426 -2.96 -18.37 2.57
CA ARG A 426 -3.96 -19.43 2.29
C ARG A 426 -4.85 -19.68 3.49
N TYR A 427 -4.25 -19.78 4.67
CA TYR A 427 -5.00 -20.05 5.88
C TYR A 427 -5.97 -18.91 6.22
N PHE A 428 -5.55 -17.65 6.10
CA PHE A 428 -6.42 -16.50 6.29
C PHE A 428 -7.54 -16.45 5.24
N ALA A 429 -7.25 -16.77 3.98
CA ALA A 429 -8.29 -16.88 2.96
C ALA A 429 -9.32 -17.98 3.30
N HIS A 430 -8.85 -19.13 3.80
CA HIS A 430 -9.72 -20.23 4.24
C HIS A 430 -10.59 -19.83 5.44
N ILE A 431 -9.98 -19.25 6.49
CA ILE A 431 -10.71 -18.75 7.67
C ILE A 431 -11.73 -17.70 7.24
N PHE A 432 -11.33 -16.74 6.40
CA PHE A 432 -12.21 -15.69 5.94
C PHE A 432 -13.40 -16.25 5.17
N HIS A 433 -13.17 -17.14 4.21
CA HIS A 433 -14.24 -17.78 3.44
C HIS A 433 -15.25 -18.54 4.32
N ASN A 434 -14.81 -19.09 5.44
CA ASN A 434 -15.66 -19.83 6.38
C ASN A 434 -16.25 -18.94 7.49
N SER A 435 -15.87 -17.67 7.55
CA SER A 435 -16.31 -16.72 8.57
C SER A 435 -17.75 -16.24 8.35
N GLN A 436 -18.36 -15.72 9.42
CA GLN A 436 -19.66 -15.07 9.32
C GLN A 436 -19.58 -13.77 8.51
N GLU A 437 -18.48 -13.03 8.63
CA GLU A 437 -18.24 -11.79 7.89
C GLU A 437 -18.28 -12.03 6.37
N PHE A 438 -17.70 -13.12 5.88
CA PHE A 438 -17.79 -13.46 4.45
C PHE A 438 -19.21 -13.81 4.01
N LYS A 439 -19.98 -14.52 4.85
CA LYS A 439 -21.39 -14.83 4.56
C LYS A 439 -22.25 -13.56 4.48
N GLU A 440 -21.93 -12.55 5.27
CA GLU A 440 -22.67 -11.28 5.33
C GLU A 440 -22.24 -10.30 4.22
N LEU A 441 -20.95 -10.19 3.95
CA LEU A 441 -20.41 -9.20 3.01
C LEU A 441 -20.23 -9.74 1.59
N GLY A 442 -20.06 -11.05 1.43
CA GLY A 442 -19.79 -11.70 0.14
C GLY A 442 -18.54 -11.19 -0.58
N ASP A 443 -17.61 -10.54 0.14
CA ASP A 443 -16.53 -9.77 -0.48
C ASP A 443 -15.41 -10.66 -1.02
N LEU A 444 -15.52 -10.99 -2.31
CA LEU A 444 -14.52 -11.75 -3.05
C LEU A 444 -13.18 -10.99 -3.21
N ASN A 445 -13.16 -9.66 -3.01
CA ASN A 445 -11.93 -8.88 -3.15
C ASN A 445 -10.96 -9.18 -2.01
N ILE A 446 -11.45 -9.37 -0.78
CA ILE A 446 -10.61 -9.75 0.36
C ILE A 446 -9.91 -11.08 0.09
N THR A 447 -10.65 -12.09 -0.38
CA THR A 447 -10.07 -13.39 -0.73
C THR A 447 -9.03 -13.26 -1.84
N LYS A 448 -9.30 -12.44 -2.87
CA LYS A 448 -8.34 -12.17 -3.93
C LYS A 448 -7.07 -11.50 -3.40
N ASP A 449 -7.20 -10.49 -2.56
CA ASP A 449 -6.08 -9.75 -1.98
C ASP A 449 -5.23 -10.66 -1.08
N LEU A 450 -5.88 -11.49 -0.25
CA LEU A 450 -5.21 -12.49 0.61
C LEU A 450 -4.37 -13.46 -0.22
N LEU A 451 -4.93 -13.96 -1.34
CA LEU A 451 -4.27 -14.91 -2.22
C LEU A 451 -3.27 -14.28 -3.20
N THR A 452 -3.14 -12.95 -3.23
CA THR A 452 -2.21 -12.24 -4.10
C THR A 452 -0.96 -11.84 -3.31
N TRP A 453 0.18 -12.44 -3.64
CA TRP A 453 1.45 -12.19 -2.96
C TRP A 453 1.87 -10.71 -3.05
N GLU A 454 2.38 -10.18 -1.93
CA GLU A 454 2.75 -8.75 -1.75
C GLU A 454 1.62 -7.75 -1.96
N GLN A 455 0.38 -8.22 -2.04
CA GLN A 455 -0.78 -7.35 -1.98
C GLN A 455 -1.29 -7.25 -0.56
N GLU A 456 -1.41 -6.03 -0.07
CA GLU A 456 -2.08 -5.75 1.20
C GLU A 456 -3.60 -5.93 1.03
N CYS A 457 -4.27 -6.44 2.07
CA CYS A 457 -5.72 -6.54 2.07
C CYS A 457 -6.34 -5.15 2.20
N ASN A 458 -7.15 -4.75 1.21
CA ASN A 458 -7.81 -3.44 1.23
C ASN A 458 -8.77 -3.27 2.43
N ASN A 459 -9.23 -4.38 3.02
CA ASN A 459 -10.11 -4.40 4.19
C ASN A 459 -9.45 -5.13 5.38
N ASN A 460 -8.29 -4.62 5.82
CA ASN A 460 -7.57 -5.16 6.98
C ASN A 460 -8.42 -5.19 8.25
N GLU A 461 -9.36 -4.25 8.45
CA GLU A 461 -10.17 -4.22 9.66
C GLU A 461 -11.12 -5.43 9.76
N THR A 462 -11.81 -5.78 8.67
CA THR A 462 -12.62 -7.00 8.63
C THR A 462 -11.76 -8.25 8.84
N LEU A 463 -10.61 -8.32 8.16
CA LEU A 463 -9.66 -9.43 8.33
C LEU A 463 -9.20 -9.57 9.79
N ILE A 464 -8.84 -8.47 10.45
CA ILE A 464 -8.42 -8.45 11.86
C ILE A 464 -9.54 -8.99 12.77
N ARG A 465 -10.79 -8.57 12.56
CA ARG A 465 -11.94 -9.06 13.34
C ARG A 465 -12.12 -10.57 13.16
N THR A 466 -12.09 -11.06 11.91
CA THR A 466 -12.20 -12.49 11.61
C THR A 466 -11.08 -13.30 12.26
N ILE A 467 -9.83 -12.82 12.19
CA ILE A 467 -8.66 -13.45 12.81
C ILE A 467 -8.79 -13.47 14.35
N VAL A 468 -9.26 -12.37 14.95
CA VAL A 468 -9.51 -12.29 16.40
C VAL A 468 -10.53 -13.32 16.86
N GLU A 469 -11.61 -13.47 16.11
CA GLU A 469 -12.66 -14.45 16.42
C GLU A 469 -12.18 -15.89 16.23
N HIS A 470 -11.46 -16.17 15.14
CA HIS A 470 -10.97 -17.53 14.85
C HIS A 470 -9.92 -17.97 15.88
N PHE A 471 -8.90 -17.13 16.09
CA PHE A 471 -7.79 -17.49 16.96
C PHE A 471 -8.05 -17.22 18.44
N LYS A 472 -9.14 -16.55 18.83
CA LYS A 472 -9.39 -16.13 20.22
C LYS A 472 -8.24 -15.27 20.78
N LEU A 473 -7.85 -14.25 20.01
CA LEU A 473 -6.77 -13.32 20.34
C LEU A 473 -7.33 -11.96 20.72
N HIS A 474 -6.55 -11.17 21.46
CA HIS A 474 -6.78 -9.74 21.64
C HIS A 474 -5.77 -8.96 20.79
N ILE A 475 -6.23 -8.31 19.72
CA ILE A 475 -5.36 -7.44 18.90
C ILE A 475 -5.55 -5.99 19.35
N ILE A 476 -4.44 -5.34 19.72
CA ILE A 476 -4.38 -3.91 20.04
C ILE A 476 -3.65 -3.21 18.90
N LEU A 477 -4.36 -2.35 18.19
CA LEU A 477 -3.85 -1.57 17.07
C LEU A 477 -3.67 -0.12 17.48
N TYR A 478 -2.43 0.33 17.43
CA TYR A 478 -2.05 1.72 17.58
C TYR A 478 -1.96 2.35 16.21
N TYR A 479 -2.85 3.28 15.89
CA TYR A 479 -2.95 3.91 14.58
C TYR A 479 -2.48 5.36 14.64
N ILE A 480 -1.49 5.68 13.81
CA ILE A 480 -1.00 7.05 13.60
C ILE A 480 -1.57 7.56 12.27
N ASP A 481 -2.55 8.45 12.37
CA ASP A 481 -3.13 9.13 11.21
C ASP A 481 -2.43 10.47 10.98
N LEU A 482 -1.70 10.60 9.88
CA LEU A 482 -1.05 11.87 9.53
C LEU A 482 -2.04 12.93 9.04
N GLN A 483 -3.08 12.52 8.31
CA GLN A 483 -4.01 13.44 7.64
C GLN A 483 -4.87 14.16 8.68
N ASN A 484 -5.48 13.38 9.56
CA ASN A 484 -6.23 13.89 10.70
C ASN A 484 -5.31 14.30 11.85
N SER A 485 -4.03 13.95 11.74
CA SER A 485 -3.01 14.17 12.75
C SER A 485 -3.44 13.68 14.13
N SER A 486 -4.03 12.49 14.14
CA SER A 486 -4.58 11.84 15.30
C SER A 486 -3.78 10.60 15.64
N TYR A 487 -3.95 10.20 16.89
CA TYR A 487 -3.55 8.92 17.41
C TYR A 487 -4.83 8.23 17.85
N GLU A 488 -5.02 6.99 17.41
CA GLU A 488 -6.14 6.17 17.82
C GLU A 488 -5.63 4.82 18.32
N ARG A 489 -6.21 4.34 19.42
CA ARG A 489 -6.03 2.98 19.89
C ARG A 489 -7.32 2.23 19.63
N LYS A 490 -7.24 1.19 18.79
CA LYS A 490 -8.33 0.27 18.51
C LYS A 490 -8.05 -1.07 19.18
N GLU A 491 -9.06 -1.63 19.83
CA GLU A 491 -9.00 -2.95 20.45
C GLU A 491 -9.98 -3.88 19.74
N TYR A 492 -9.48 -5.06 19.38
CA TYR A 492 -10.27 -6.12 18.77
C TYR A 492 -10.25 -7.31 19.72
N LEU A 493 -11.43 -7.61 20.27
CA LEU A 493 -11.68 -8.69 21.21
C LEU A 493 -12.69 -9.68 20.61
N PRO A 494 -12.56 -10.98 20.91
CA PRO A 494 -13.57 -11.97 20.54
C PRO A 494 -14.90 -11.70 21.27
N LYS A 495 -16.03 -11.90 20.60
CA LYS A 495 -17.38 -11.58 21.11
C LYS A 495 -17.76 -12.28 22.42
N ASN A 496 -17.23 -13.48 22.71
CA ASN A 496 -17.67 -14.33 23.83
C ASN A 496 -16.57 -14.60 24.86
N ASN A 497 -15.93 -13.55 25.37
CA ASN A 497 -14.69 -13.66 26.15
C ASN A 497 -14.81 -13.34 27.65
N GLU A 498 -16.02 -13.35 28.21
CA GLU A 498 -16.21 -13.07 29.63
C GLU A 498 -15.40 -14.06 30.49
N GLY A 499 -14.36 -13.54 31.17
CA GLY A 499 -13.54 -14.30 32.12
C GLY A 499 -12.35 -15.08 31.54
N VAL A 500 -12.17 -15.15 30.22
CA VAL A 500 -11.05 -15.90 29.61
C VAL A 500 -9.86 -14.98 29.33
N LYS A 501 -8.71 -15.29 29.93
CA LYS A 501 -7.44 -14.60 29.63
C LYS A 501 -7.04 -14.90 28.19
N VAL A 502 -7.08 -13.87 27.33
CA VAL A 502 -6.64 -13.96 25.94
C VAL A 502 -5.25 -13.39 25.73
N GLU A 503 -4.48 -14.06 24.87
CA GLU A 503 -3.16 -13.62 24.43
C GLU A 503 -3.28 -12.35 23.59
N LYS A 504 -2.33 -11.43 23.79
CA LYS A 504 -2.33 -10.11 23.15
C LYS A 504 -1.36 -10.05 21.99
N ILE A 505 -1.77 -9.38 20.91
CA ILE A 505 -0.92 -8.99 19.78
C ILE A 505 -0.97 -7.47 19.67
N PHE A 506 0.20 -6.86 19.58
CA PHE A 506 0.35 -5.40 19.55
C PHE A 506 0.87 -4.96 18.19
N LEU A 507 0.08 -4.15 17.50
CA LEU A 507 0.38 -3.65 16.16
C LEU A 507 0.49 -2.13 16.20
N LEU A 508 1.51 -1.59 15.53
CA LEU A 508 1.63 -0.15 15.26
C LEU A 508 1.44 0.07 13.76
N LEU A 509 0.33 0.72 13.40
CA LEU A 509 0.07 1.15 12.03
C LEU A 509 0.53 2.59 11.87
N CYS A 510 1.67 2.72 11.20
CA CYS A 510 2.10 3.98 10.60
C CYS A 510 1.48 4.09 9.19
N PRO A 511 1.43 5.29 8.58
CA PRO A 511 0.83 5.46 7.26
C PRO A 511 1.35 4.45 6.22
N GLY A 512 0.48 3.53 5.80
CA GLY A 512 0.75 2.47 4.84
C GLY A 512 1.70 1.37 5.33
N HIS A 513 1.96 1.23 6.64
CA HIS A 513 2.94 0.27 7.13
C HIS A 513 2.69 -0.23 8.56
N TYR A 514 2.61 -1.55 8.72
CA TYR A 514 2.49 -2.20 10.03
C TYR A 514 3.85 -2.54 10.63
N GLN A 515 3.95 -2.34 11.95
CA GLN A 515 5.08 -2.69 12.80
C GLN A 515 4.58 -3.43 14.04
N ILE A 516 5.50 -4.06 14.79
CA ILE A 516 5.16 -4.65 16.08
C ILE A 516 5.33 -3.58 17.16
N ALA A 517 4.26 -3.23 17.86
CA ALA A 517 4.35 -2.27 18.96
C ALA A 517 4.93 -2.93 20.22
N LEU A 518 5.75 -2.19 20.96
CA LEU A 518 6.24 -2.60 22.27
C LEU A 518 5.51 -1.77 23.33
N PRO A 519 4.50 -2.34 24.01
CA PRO A 519 3.72 -1.61 25.01
C PRO A 519 4.60 -1.20 26.20
N ALA A 520 4.22 -0.09 26.84
CA ALA A 520 4.94 0.53 27.96
C ALA A 520 4.84 -0.24 29.29
#